data_AF-A0A1V6T2L6-F1
#
_entry.id   AF-A0A1V6T2L6-F1
#
_cell.length_a   1.000
_cell.length_b   1.000
_cell.length_c   1.000
_cell.angle_alpha   90.00
_cell.angle_beta   90.00
_cell.angle_gamma   90.00
#
_symmetry.space_group_name_H-M   'P 1'
#
loop_
_entity.id
_entity.type
_entity.pdbx_description
1 polymer ?
#
loop_
_entity_poly.entity_id
_entity_poly.type
_entity_poly.pdbx_seq_one_letter_code
_entity_poly.pdbx_strand_id
1 'polypeptide(L)'
;MMVAAKRVFKHELKTFPASAIWTTSCVFIPAAIALHFMAGKQTMWPISPGVHEMNRYGCCSQGLVFPRSIIPDFLERTDLTTDWLVDMTVEKIADREGWTRWAVVPSLLQHIGATSSKGYGFDDSAKTLWNFRFEEYPYIGI
;
A
#
# COMPACT_ATOMS: atom_id res chain seq x y z
N MET A 1 -10.41 59.38 -33.49
CA MET A 1 -11.08 58.05 -33.60
C MET A 1 -10.01 56.97 -33.52
N MET A 2 -9.96 56.21 -32.42
CA MET A 2 -9.04 55.07 -32.29
C MET A 2 -9.71 53.82 -32.86
N VAL A 3 -9.14 53.25 -33.91
CA VAL A 3 -9.57 51.96 -34.46
C VAL A 3 -9.01 50.86 -33.56
N ALA A 4 -9.87 50.25 -32.74
CA ALA A 4 -9.52 49.08 -31.96
C ALA A 4 -9.31 47.89 -32.92
N ALA A 5 -8.05 47.55 -33.21
CA ALA A 5 -7.72 46.33 -33.91
C ALA A 5 -8.12 45.13 -33.03
N LYS A 6 -9.22 44.47 -33.36
CA LYS A 6 -9.56 43.16 -32.79
C LYS A 6 -8.44 42.19 -33.18
N ARG A 7 -7.53 41.87 -32.25
CA ARG A 7 -6.65 40.70 -32.38
C ARG A 7 -7.55 39.47 -32.38
N VAL A 8 -7.87 38.99 -33.57
CA VAL A 8 -8.50 37.68 -33.75
C VAL A 8 -7.44 36.65 -33.38
N PHE A 9 -7.51 36.16 -32.15
CA PHE A 9 -6.75 34.98 -31.74
C PHE A 9 -7.32 33.82 -32.54
N LYS A 10 -6.66 33.47 -33.66
CA LYS A 10 -6.96 32.23 -34.36
C LYS A 10 -6.58 31.12 -33.40
N HIS A 11 -7.57 30.58 -32.69
CA HIS A 11 -7.45 29.30 -32.03
C HIS A 11 -7.31 28.24 -33.13
N GLU A 12 -6.10 28.15 -33.70
CA GLU A 12 -5.63 26.95 -34.36
C GLU A 12 -5.49 25.90 -33.25
N LEU A 13 -6.64 25.38 -32.79
CA LEU A 13 -6.68 24.06 -32.19
C LEU A 13 -6.19 23.13 -33.30
N LYS A 14 -4.87 22.91 -33.36
CA LYS A 14 -4.28 21.82 -34.12
C LYS A 14 -5.00 20.57 -33.65
N THR A 15 -5.96 20.11 -34.45
CA THR A 15 -6.72 18.91 -34.18
C THR A 15 -5.71 17.77 -34.07
N PHE A 16 -5.65 17.15 -32.91
CA PHE A 16 -4.79 15.99 -32.72
C PHE A 16 -5.21 14.92 -33.74
N PRO A 17 -4.25 14.28 -34.44
CA PRO A 17 -4.60 13.25 -35.40
C PRO A 17 -5.36 12.13 -34.67
N ALA A 18 -6.41 11.59 -35.31
CA ALA A 18 -7.27 10.57 -34.69
C ALA A 18 -6.47 9.35 -34.19
N SER A 19 -5.35 9.04 -34.85
CA SER A 19 -4.40 8.02 -34.41
C SER A 19 -3.79 8.34 -33.05
N ALA A 20 -3.35 9.58 -32.80
CA ALA A 20 -2.82 9.99 -31.50
C ALA A 20 -3.88 9.89 -30.40
N ILE A 21 -5.12 10.32 -30.68
CA ILE A 21 -6.23 10.20 -29.72
C ILE A 21 -6.48 8.72 -29.37
N TRP A 22 -6.50 7.85 -30.38
CA TRP A 22 -6.74 6.42 -30.18
C TRP A 22 -5.59 5.74 -29.43
N THR A 23 -4.34 5.99 -29.81
CA THR A 23 -3.17 5.44 -29.11
C THR A 23 -3.11 5.93 -27.67
N THR A 24 -3.35 7.21 -27.40
CA THR A 24 -3.38 7.73 -26.03
C THR A 24 -4.51 7.08 -25.23
N SER A 25 -5.71 6.99 -25.79
CA SER A 25 -6.89 6.48 -25.06
C SER A 25 -6.87 4.98 -24.83
N CYS A 26 -6.41 4.20 -25.81
CA CYS A 26 -6.47 2.73 -25.77
C CYS A 26 -5.17 2.07 -25.29
N VAL A 27 -4.03 2.78 -25.30
CA VAL A 27 -2.74 2.21 -24.89
C VAL A 27 -2.21 2.93 -23.66
N PHE A 28 -1.97 4.24 -23.76
CA PHE A 28 -1.28 4.98 -22.70
C PHE A 28 -2.12 5.13 -21.43
N ILE A 29 -3.41 5.43 -21.56
CA ILE A 29 -4.29 5.57 -20.39
C ILE A 29 -4.42 4.22 -19.65
N PRO A 30 -4.76 3.09 -20.29
CA PRO A 30 -4.79 1.79 -19.60
C PRO A 30 -3.44 1.38 -19.02
N ALA A 31 -2.34 1.62 -19.74
CA ALA A 31 -0.99 1.33 -19.23
C ALA A 31 -0.64 2.16 -18.00
N ALA A 32 -0.99 3.46 -17.98
CA ALA A 32 -0.77 4.34 -16.83
C ALA A 32 -1.62 3.90 -15.63
N ILE A 33 -2.87 3.48 -15.84
CA ILE A 33 -3.73 2.93 -14.80
C ILE A 33 -3.13 1.63 -14.24
N ALA A 34 -2.68 0.72 -15.09
CA ALA A 34 -2.03 -0.52 -14.67
C ALA A 34 -0.77 -0.24 -13.85
N LEU A 35 0.10 0.65 -14.33
CA LEU A 35 1.30 1.07 -13.62
C LEU A 35 1.00 1.72 -12.28
N HIS A 36 -0.06 2.53 -12.20
CA HIS A 36 -0.50 3.14 -10.94
C HIS A 36 -0.87 2.07 -9.89
N PHE A 37 -1.60 1.03 -10.28
CA PHE A 37 -1.91 -0.08 -9.36
C PHE A 37 -0.68 -0.93 -9.04
N MET A 38 0.19 -1.18 -10.02
CA MET A 38 1.44 -1.94 -9.82
C MET A 38 2.44 -1.24 -8.91
N ALA A 39 2.55 0.10 -8.98
CA ALA A 39 3.39 0.89 -8.10
C ALA A 39 2.94 0.80 -6.63
N GLY A 40 1.70 0.40 -6.39
CA GLY A 40 1.16 0.10 -5.08
C GLY A 40 0.70 1.33 -4.30
N LYS A 41 -0.20 1.07 -3.33
CA LYS A 41 -0.84 2.12 -2.52
C LYS A 41 0.17 2.99 -1.78
N GLN A 42 1.25 2.43 -1.24
CA GLN A 42 2.22 3.20 -0.47
C GLN A 42 2.99 4.23 -1.31
N THR A 43 3.17 3.95 -2.62
CA THR A 43 3.84 4.86 -3.55
C THR A 43 2.88 5.94 -4.07
N MET A 44 1.67 5.54 -4.47
CA MET A 44 0.70 6.47 -5.08
C MET A 44 -0.15 7.24 -4.07
N TRP A 45 -0.40 6.66 -2.88
CA TRP A 45 -1.15 7.23 -1.76
C TRP A 45 -0.46 6.94 -0.43
N PRO A 46 0.65 7.62 -0.13
CA PRO A 46 1.37 7.43 1.11
C PRO A 46 0.46 7.78 2.29
N ILE A 47 0.39 6.88 3.27
CA ILE A 47 -0.27 7.14 4.55
C ILE A 47 0.65 8.07 5.35
N SER A 48 0.09 9.04 6.07
CA SER A 48 0.88 9.92 6.93
C SER A 48 1.60 9.10 8.02
N PRO A 49 2.78 9.51 8.48
CA PRO A 49 3.42 8.85 9.62
C PRO A 49 2.53 8.85 10.86
N GLY A 50 2.60 7.79 11.66
CA GLY A 50 1.82 7.64 12.89
C GLY A 50 1.14 6.27 13.05
N VAL A 51 0.27 6.17 14.06
CA VAL A 51 -0.52 4.97 14.34
C VAL A 51 -1.87 5.11 13.64
N HIS A 52 -2.20 4.15 12.78
CA HIS A 52 -3.44 4.13 12.01
C HIS A 52 -4.23 2.87 12.31
N GLU A 53 -5.56 2.99 12.31
CA GLU A 53 -6.43 1.83 12.36
C GLU A 53 -6.28 1.00 11.09
N MET A 54 -6.09 -0.31 11.25
CA MET A 54 -5.82 -1.26 10.16
C MET A 54 -6.70 -2.50 10.32
N ASN A 55 -8.01 -2.30 10.39
CA ASN A 55 -8.96 -3.39 10.56
C ASN A 55 -9.19 -4.24 9.30
N ARG A 56 -8.80 -3.73 8.13
CA ARG A 56 -8.91 -4.44 6.84
C ARG A 56 -7.70 -4.13 5.99
N TYR A 57 -7.34 -5.08 5.14
CA TYR A 57 -6.26 -4.93 4.16
C TYR A 57 -4.89 -4.71 4.80
N GLY A 58 -4.64 -5.31 5.97
CA GLY A 58 -3.31 -5.35 6.56
C GLY A 58 -2.34 -5.99 5.58
N CYS A 59 -1.22 -5.33 5.32
CA CYS A 59 -0.19 -5.96 4.48
C CYS A 59 0.53 -7.03 5.30
N CYS A 60 0.83 -8.16 4.68
CA CYS A 60 1.41 -9.33 5.34
C CYS A 60 2.85 -9.10 5.84
N SER A 61 3.47 -7.99 5.41
CA SER A 61 4.78 -7.52 5.88
C SER A 61 4.67 -6.36 6.89
N GLN A 62 3.46 -5.97 7.29
CA GLN A 62 3.22 -4.88 8.23
C GLN A 62 3.01 -5.42 9.64
N GLY A 63 3.73 -4.86 10.61
CA GLY A 63 3.51 -5.15 12.02
C GLY A 63 2.18 -4.57 12.51
N LEU A 64 1.37 -5.39 13.19
CA LEU A 64 0.16 -4.95 13.88
C LEU A 64 0.46 -4.64 15.35
N VAL A 65 -0.22 -3.63 15.87
CA VAL A 65 -0.16 -3.18 17.26
C VAL A 65 -1.50 -3.43 17.92
N PHE A 66 -1.46 -4.03 19.10
CA PHE A 66 -2.63 -4.40 19.90
C PHE A 66 -2.46 -3.88 21.33
N PRO A 67 -3.55 -3.48 22.01
CA PRO A 67 -3.51 -3.17 23.44
C PRO A 67 -2.98 -4.35 24.26
N ARG A 68 -2.13 -4.08 25.25
CA ARG A 68 -1.53 -5.14 26.08
C ARG A 68 -2.57 -6.01 26.80
N SER A 69 -3.73 -5.44 27.11
CA SER A 69 -4.82 -6.14 27.80
C SER A 69 -5.41 -7.31 27.00
N ILE A 70 -5.37 -7.27 25.67
CA ILE A 70 -5.94 -8.34 24.83
C ILE A 70 -4.94 -9.45 24.52
N ILE A 71 -3.66 -9.26 24.81
CA ILE A 71 -2.60 -10.20 24.43
C ILE A 71 -2.80 -11.58 25.09
N PRO A 72 -3.14 -11.71 26.39
CA PRO A 72 -3.40 -13.03 26.99
C PRO A 72 -4.52 -13.78 26.27
N ASP A 73 -5.68 -13.13 26.09
CA ASP A 73 -6.84 -13.71 25.41
C ASP A 73 -6.55 -14.04 23.94
N PHE A 74 -5.74 -13.22 23.28
CA PHE A 74 -5.31 -13.44 21.89
C PHE A 74 -4.44 -14.69 21.78
N LEU A 75 -3.47 -14.86 22.70
CA LEU A 75 -2.57 -16.02 22.71
C LEU A 75 -3.30 -17.32 23.05
N GLU A 76 -4.28 -17.30 23.95
CA GLU A 76 -5.12 -18.48 24.25
C GLU A 76 -5.93 -18.95 23.04
N ARG A 77 -6.29 -18.03 22.14
CA ARG A 77 -7.11 -18.29 20.95
C ARG A 77 -6.28 -18.58 19.70
N THR A 78 -4.98 -18.33 19.75
CA THR A 78 -4.09 -18.51 18.60
C THR A 78 -3.45 -19.89 18.64
N ASP A 79 -3.68 -20.69 17.61
CA ASP A 79 -2.93 -21.93 17.41
C ASP A 79 -1.64 -21.63 16.65
N LEU A 80 -0.54 -21.46 17.40
CA LEU A 80 0.79 -21.18 16.87
C LEU A 80 1.43 -22.38 16.16
N THR A 81 0.79 -23.56 16.17
CA THR A 81 1.32 -24.78 15.51
C THR A 81 0.94 -24.88 14.04
N THR A 82 0.13 -23.96 13.53
CA THR A 82 -0.28 -23.97 12.12
C THR A 82 0.75 -23.24 11.25
N ASP A 83 1.46 -23.98 10.39
CA ASP A 83 2.51 -23.45 9.50
C ASP A 83 2.02 -22.49 8.40
N TRP A 84 0.70 -22.35 8.23
CA TRP A 84 0.10 -21.66 7.08
C TRP A 84 -0.82 -20.51 7.52
N LEU A 85 -0.67 -19.34 6.88
CA LEU A 85 -1.61 -18.21 6.96
C LEU A 85 -1.78 -17.58 8.36
N VAL A 86 -0.71 -17.47 9.14
CA VAL A 86 -0.71 -16.82 10.48
C VAL A 86 -1.31 -15.41 10.44
N ASP A 87 -1.07 -14.65 9.37
CA ASP A 87 -1.65 -13.32 9.14
C ASP A 87 -3.18 -13.35 9.11
N MET A 88 -3.76 -14.29 8.37
CA MET A 88 -5.22 -14.46 8.27
C MET A 88 -5.82 -14.98 9.58
N THR A 89 -5.08 -15.77 10.36
CA THR A 89 -5.52 -16.24 11.69
C THR A 89 -5.65 -15.07 12.67
N VAL A 90 -4.66 -14.17 12.69
CA VAL A 90 -4.71 -12.94 13.49
C VAL A 90 -5.91 -12.08 13.09
N GLU A 91 -6.15 -11.92 11.78
CA GLU A 91 -7.30 -11.17 11.28
C GLU A 91 -8.63 -11.79 11.72
N LYS A 92 -8.81 -13.10 11.54
CA LYS A 92 -10.04 -13.82 11.92
C LYS A 92 -10.35 -13.74 13.41
N ILE A 93 -9.35 -13.92 14.27
CA ILE A 93 -9.52 -13.82 15.72
C ILE A 93 -9.98 -12.41 16.08
N ALA A 94 -9.28 -11.39 15.59
CA ALA A 94 -9.62 -10.01 15.88
C ALA A 94 -11.01 -9.61 15.34
N ASP A 95 -11.42 -10.11 14.16
CA ASP A 95 -12.77 -9.85 13.64
C ASP A 95 -13.84 -10.51 14.50
N ARG A 96 -13.61 -11.74 14.97
CA ARG A 96 -14.56 -12.47 15.81
C ARG A 96 -14.77 -11.78 17.16
N GLU A 97 -13.69 -11.30 17.76
CA GLU A 97 -13.74 -10.65 19.08
C GLU A 97 -14.03 -9.13 19.00
N GLY A 98 -14.14 -8.57 17.79
CA GLY A 98 -14.34 -7.14 17.59
C GLY A 98 -13.13 -6.28 17.99
N TRP A 99 -11.93 -6.85 17.96
CA TRP A 99 -10.70 -6.15 18.33
C TRP A 99 -10.21 -5.23 17.22
N THR A 100 -9.87 -4.01 17.62
CA THR A 100 -9.26 -3.04 16.72
C THR A 100 -7.78 -3.32 16.56
N ARG A 101 -7.35 -3.40 15.31
CA ARG A 101 -5.95 -3.55 14.91
C ARG A 101 -5.39 -2.19 14.55
N TRP A 102 -4.18 -1.93 15.00
CA TRP A 102 -3.45 -0.72 14.65
C TRP A 102 -2.21 -1.09 13.86
N ALA A 103 -1.75 -0.20 13.00
CA ALA A 103 -0.48 -0.36 12.31
C ALA A 103 0.28 0.96 12.33
N VAL A 104 1.59 0.88 12.51
CA VAL A 104 2.46 2.05 12.51
C VAL A 104 2.95 2.31 11.08
N VAL A 105 2.97 3.58 10.70
CA VAL A 105 3.54 4.09 9.46
C VAL A 105 4.69 5.04 9.80
N PRO A 106 5.89 4.86 9.22
CA PRO A 106 6.28 3.74 8.36
C PRO A 106 6.30 2.40 9.12
N SER A 107 6.39 1.29 8.39
CA SER A 107 6.54 -0.03 9.01
C SER A 107 7.79 -0.05 9.89
N LEU A 108 7.61 -0.43 11.15
CA LEU A 108 8.71 -0.59 12.12
C LEU A 108 9.41 -1.96 12.00
N LEU A 109 8.74 -2.90 11.36
CA LEU A 109 9.25 -4.26 11.15
C LEU A 109 9.60 -4.42 9.68
N GLN A 110 10.74 -5.05 9.45
CA GLN A 110 11.13 -5.55 8.15
C GLN A 110 11.12 -7.07 8.20
N HIS A 111 10.34 -7.69 7.32
CA HIS A 111 10.46 -9.12 7.09
C HIS A 111 11.76 -9.39 6.34
N ILE A 112 12.68 -10.13 6.97
CA ILE A 112 13.92 -10.61 6.35
C ILE A 112 13.82 -12.14 6.34
N GLY A 113 13.11 -12.68 5.33
CA GLY A 113 12.81 -14.11 5.26
C GLY A 113 13.20 -14.69 3.91
N ALA A 114 13.95 -15.81 3.95
CA ALA A 114 14.21 -16.65 2.77
C ALA A 114 13.03 -17.57 2.42
N THR A 115 12.07 -17.70 3.33
CA THR A 115 10.92 -18.62 3.25
C THR A 115 9.65 -17.88 3.67
N SER A 116 8.61 -18.01 2.86
CA SER A 116 7.29 -17.44 3.08
C SER A 116 6.31 -18.56 3.47
N SER A 117 5.51 -18.32 4.51
CA SER A 117 4.42 -19.22 4.92
C SER A 117 3.26 -19.28 3.92
N LYS A 118 3.36 -18.58 2.78
CA LYS A 118 2.37 -18.58 1.69
C LYS A 118 2.65 -19.63 0.62
N GLY A 119 3.85 -20.23 0.58
CA GLY A 119 4.24 -21.20 -0.44
C GLY A 119 4.15 -20.64 -1.88
N TYR A 120 4.34 -21.48 -2.90
CA TYR A 120 4.12 -21.13 -4.33
C TYR A 120 4.92 -19.93 -4.88
N GLY A 121 6.24 -19.89 -4.66
CA GLY A 121 7.11 -18.88 -5.28
C GLY A 121 7.13 -17.52 -4.57
N PHE A 122 6.39 -17.38 -3.47
CA PHE A 122 6.48 -16.20 -2.61
C PHE A 122 7.82 -16.10 -1.84
N ASP A 123 8.61 -17.18 -1.78
CA ASP A 123 9.94 -17.18 -1.16
C ASP A 123 10.91 -16.22 -1.87
N ASP A 124 10.90 -16.19 -3.20
CA ASP A 124 11.76 -15.28 -3.96
C ASP A 124 11.29 -13.82 -3.88
N SER A 125 9.98 -13.62 -3.72
CA SER A 125 9.42 -12.29 -3.44
C SER A 125 9.77 -11.85 -2.01
N ALA A 126 9.67 -12.73 -1.02
CA ALA A 126 9.97 -12.42 0.39
C ALA A 126 11.44 -11.97 0.57
N LYS A 127 12.37 -12.54 -0.20
CA LYS A 127 13.79 -12.12 -0.22
C LYS A 127 14.02 -10.73 -0.82
N THR A 128 13.10 -10.24 -1.64
CA THR A 128 13.25 -8.99 -2.42
C THR A 128 12.35 -7.86 -1.91
N LEU A 129 11.48 -8.14 -0.94
CA LEU A 129 10.66 -7.15 -0.25
C LEU A 129 11.45 -6.49 0.88
N TRP A 130 12.06 -5.33 0.58
CA TRP A 130 12.79 -4.51 1.55
C TRP A 130 12.00 -3.25 1.90
N ASN A 131 12.01 -2.88 3.18
CA ASN A 131 11.42 -1.63 3.66
C ASN A 131 12.43 -0.91 4.53
N PHE A 132 13.18 0.03 3.96
CA PHE A 132 14.20 0.82 4.67
C PHE A 132 13.65 2.07 5.36
N ARG A 133 12.33 2.32 5.28
CA ARG A 133 11.75 3.61 5.68
C ARG A 133 11.81 3.84 7.20
N PHE A 134 12.04 2.79 7.99
CA PHE A 134 12.31 2.91 9.42
C PHE A 134 13.68 3.57 9.70
N GLU A 135 14.64 3.50 8.78
CA GLU A 135 15.99 4.07 8.95
C GLU A 135 16.02 5.60 8.83
N GLU A 136 14.98 6.20 8.24
CA GLU A 136 14.86 7.65 8.09
C GLU A 136 14.47 8.37 9.40
N TYR A 137 14.07 7.62 10.43
CA TYR A 137 13.64 8.18 11.71
C TYR A 137 14.82 8.18 12.70
N PRO A 138 15.29 9.35 13.17
CA PRO A 138 16.24 9.40 14.27
C PRO A 138 15.59 8.73 15.48
N TYR A 139 16.32 7.86 16.17
CA TYR A 139 15.88 7.18 17.38
C TYR A 139 15.30 8.21 18.38
N ILE A 140 13.97 8.38 18.38
CA ILE A 140 13.30 9.07 19.46
C ILE A 140 13.24 8.03 20.57
N GLY A 141 14.13 8.18 21.54
CA GLY A 141 14.15 7.40 22.77
C GLY A 141 12.75 7.36 23.35
N ILE A 142 12.18 6.14 23.38
CA ILE A 142 11.10 5.79 24.29
C ILE A 142 11.71 5.67 25.68
#